data_AF-A0A1S1LXQ1-F1
#
_entry.id   AF-A0A1S1LXQ1-F1
#
_cell.length_a   1.000
_cell.length_b   1.000
_cell.length_c   1.000
_cell.angle_alpha   90.00
_cell.angle_beta   90.00
_cell.angle_gamma   90.00
#
_symmetry.space_group_name_H-M   'P 1'
#
loop_
_entity.id
_entity.type
_entity.pdbx_description
1 polymer ?
#
loop_
_entity_poly.entity_id
_entity_poly.type
_entity_poly.pdbx_seq_one_letter_code
_entity_poly.pdbx_strand_id
1 'polypeptide(L)'
;MGTRTELLLRVELDEDLPDEVVVILDAYARDEAGSLEYLPEHAFFKTRGWDRALWHRDFATPTARDSVQFWMDEIDNPDQWRLLVHCCSKNAEKAFEEFLDWILPFVDGAPGAFLGYLLEDDRDALRLIYAPPAPSDESVYLTVSSFSSESHTNSNQLR
;
A
#
# COMPACT_ATOMS: atom_id res chain seq x y z
N MET A 1 17.69 9.51 -3.79
CA MET A 1 16.52 10.37 -4.01
C MET A 1 15.38 9.45 -4.44
N GLY A 2 14.26 9.44 -3.72
CA GLY A 2 13.11 8.59 -4.04
C GLY A 2 12.15 9.26 -5.02
N THR A 3 11.46 8.45 -5.81
CA THR A 3 10.36 8.85 -6.70
C THR A 3 9.14 9.24 -5.85
N ARG A 4 8.37 10.24 -6.29
CA ARG A 4 7.07 10.52 -5.67
C ARG A 4 6.11 9.41 -6.11
N THR A 5 5.57 8.71 -5.12
CA THR A 5 4.74 7.53 -5.34
C THR A 5 3.47 7.69 -4.53
N GLU A 6 2.33 7.41 -5.15
CA GLU A 6 1.04 7.24 -4.48
C GLU A 6 0.85 5.76 -4.14
N LEU A 7 0.42 5.48 -2.91
CA LEU A 7 -0.04 4.16 -2.47
C LEU A 7 -1.53 4.26 -2.14
N LEU A 8 -2.31 3.42 -2.80
CA LEU A 8 -3.66 3.05 -2.36
C LEU A 8 -3.64 1.57 -1.96
N LEU A 9 -4.11 1.26 -0.76
CA LEU A 9 -4.30 -0.11 -0.28
C LEU A 9 -5.62 -0.17 0.49
N ARG A 10 -6.49 -1.10 0.13
CA ARG A 10 -7.73 -1.39 0.86
C ARG A 10 -7.81 -2.89 1.10
N VAL A 11 -7.75 -3.29 2.36
CA VAL A 11 -7.72 -4.70 2.75
C VAL A 11 -8.61 -4.97 3.95
N GLU A 12 -9.09 -6.21 4.00
CA GLU A 12 -9.59 -6.85 5.21
C GLU A 12 -8.40 -7.64 5.80
N LEU A 13 -8.23 -7.59 7.11
CA LEU A 13 -7.13 -8.25 7.83
C LEU A 13 -7.69 -9.37 8.69
N ASP A 14 -6.89 -10.42 8.89
CA ASP A 14 -7.26 -11.61 9.67
C ASP A 14 -7.91 -11.26 11.02
N GLU A 15 -8.94 -12.01 11.42
CA GLU A 15 -9.61 -11.84 12.73
C GLU A 15 -8.64 -12.01 13.91
N ASP A 16 -7.65 -12.89 13.75
CA ASP A 16 -6.60 -13.19 14.73
C ASP A 16 -5.36 -12.28 14.55
N LEU A 17 -5.54 -11.04 14.10
CA LEU A 17 -4.45 -10.09 13.87
C LEU A 17 -3.60 -9.92 15.15
N PRO A 18 -2.26 -10.09 15.11
CA PRO A 18 -1.45 -9.95 16.31
C PRO A 18 -1.57 -8.56 16.94
N ASP A 19 -1.66 -8.50 18.28
CA ASP A 19 -1.80 -7.24 19.03
C ASP A 19 -0.76 -6.19 18.65
N GLU A 20 0.48 -6.61 18.38
CA GLU A 20 1.55 -5.70 17.93
C GLU A 20 1.23 -5.03 16.59
N VAL A 21 0.60 -5.74 15.66
CA VAL A 21 0.19 -5.20 14.35
C VAL A 21 -0.97 -4.22 14.55
N VAL A 22 -1.95 -4.58 15.37
CA VAL A 22 -3.08 -3.71 15.75
C VAL A 22 -2.58 -2.39 16.33
N VAL A 23 -1.66 -2.44 17.30
CA VAL A 23 -1.08 -1.26 17.95
C VAL A 23 -0.36 -0.36 16.94
N ILE A 24 0.40 -0.94 16.01
CA ILE A 24 1.14 -0.17 15.00
C ILE A 24 0.18 0.50 14.02
N LEU A 25 -0.81 -0.21 13.50
CA LEU A 25 -1.79 0.34 12.56
C LEU A 25 -2.67 1.42 13.21
N ASP A 26 -3.08 1.21 14.46
CA ASP A 26 -3.80 2.21 15.26
C ASP A 26 -2.94 3.47 15.50
N ALA A 27 -1.65 3.30 15.80
CA ALA A 27 -0.73 4.42 15.94
C ALA A 27 -0.55 5.18 14.62
N TYR A 28 -0.52 4.52 13.46
CA TYR A 28 -0.54 5.20 12.17
C TYR A 28 -1.83 5.99 11.93
N ALA A 29 -2.99 5.38 12.23
CA ALA A 29 -4.29 6.03 12.06
C ALA A 29 -4.46 7.27 12.96
N ARG A 30 -3.74 7.33 14.08
CA ARG A 30 -3.72 8.45 15.03
C ARG A 30 -2.59 9.46 14.83
N ASP A 31 -1.70 9.24 13.86
CA ASP A 31 -0.48 10.04 13.66
C ASP A 31 0.50 9.98 14.85
N GLU A 32 0.56 8.82 15.52
CA GLU A 32 1.34 8.55 16.73
C GLU A 32 2.44 7.49 16.53
N ALA A 33 2.60 6.94 15.31
CA ALA A 33 3.54 5.86 15.01
C ALA A 33 4.99 6.13 15.49
N GLY A 34 5.46 7.37 15.38
CA GLY A 34 6.81 7.76 15.84
C GLY A 34 7.03 7.68 17.36
N SER A 35 5.98 7.44 18.14
CA SER A 35 6.04 7.32 19.61
C SER A 35 6.15 5.86 20.08
N LEU A 36 6.13 4.88 19.17
CA LEU A 36 6.23 3.47 19.53
C LEU A 36 7.64 3.12 20.01
N GLU A 37 7.72 2.51 21.20
CA GLU A 37 9.00 2.09 21.81
C GLU A 37 9.46 0.70 21.36
N TYR A 38 8.52 -0.15 20.97
CA TYR A 38 8.76 -1.53 20.57
C TYR A 38 8.24 -1.77 19.16
N LEU A 39 9.12 -2.27 18.29
CA LEU A 39 8.82 -2.56 16.90
C LEU A 39 9.18 -4.01 16.57
N PRO A 40 8.38 -4.69 15.73
CA PRO A 40 8.69 -6.02 15.23
C PRO A 40 10.04 -6.06 14.51
N GLU A 41 10.66 -7.24 14.47
CA GLU A 41 11.87 -7.44 13.69
C GLU A 41 11.55 -7.62 12.20
N HIS A 42 11.18 -6.52 11.54
CA HIS A 42 10.91 -6.49 10.10
C HIS A 42 11.74 -5.40 9.39
N ALA A 43 12.03 -5.60 8.10
CA ALA A 43 12.83 -4.66 7.31
C ALA A 43 12.16 -3.28 7.16
N PHE A 44 10.83 -3.24 7.10
CA PHE A 44 10.03 -2.01 7.18
C PHE A 44 10.43 -1.10 8.34
N PHE A 45 10.48 -1.61 9.56
CA PHE A 45 10.81 -0.84 10.77
C PHE A 45 12.29 -0.43 10.86
N LYS A 46 13.14 -0.98 10.00
CA LYS A 46 14.55 -0.58 9.85
C LYS A 46 14.74 0.52 8.81
N THR A 47 13.71 0.82 8.01
CA THR A 47 13.74 1.86 6.98
C THR A 47 13.73 3.25 7.61
N ARG A 48 14.54 4.17 7.08
CA ARG A 48 14.60 5.53 7.63
C ARG A 48 13.28 6.26 7.41
N GLY A 49 12.64 6.70 8.50
CA GLY A 49 11.38 7.43 8.44
C GLY A 49 10.17 6.54 8.23
N TRP A 50 10.25 5.26 8.61
CA TRP A 50 9.14 4.31 8.59
C TRP A 50 7.87 4.92 9.22
N ASP A 51 8.02 5.61 10.36
CA ASP A 51 6.97 6.26 11.13
C ASP A 51 6.18 7.31 10.33
N ARG A 52 6.78 7.86 9.28
CA ARG A 52 6.17 8.86 8.39
C ARG A 52 5.93 8.36 6.98
N ALA A 53 6.24 7.09 6.69
CA ALA A 53 6.11 6.52 5.36
C ALA A 53 4.70 6.74 4.79
N LEU A 54 3.68 6.55 5.63
CA LEU A 54 2.26 6.63 5.26
C LEU A 54 1.60 7.98 5.59
N TRP A 55 2.35 8.96 6.10
CA TRP A 55 1.77 10.18 6.68
C TRP A 55 1.31 11.21 5.64
N HIS A 56 2.00 11.28 4.50
CA HIS A 56 1.78 12.32 3.52
C HIS A 56 0.49 12.07 2.75
N ARG A 57 -0.54 12.90 3.00
CA ARG A 57 -1.77 12.93 2.20
C ARG A 57 -1.49 13.39 0.78
N ASP A 58 -2.20 12.84 -0.19
CA ASP A 58 -2.31 13.51 -1.48
C ASP A 58 -3.33 14.64 -1.38
N PHE A 59 -2.91 15.86 -1.70
CA PHE A 59 -3.78 17.03 -1.75
C PHE A 59 -4.51 17.13 -3.10
N ALA A 60 -4.08 16.39 -4.13
CA ALA A 60 -4.71 16.40 -5.44
C ALA A 60 -5.94 15.49 -5.52
N THR A 61 -5.93 14.34 -4.84
CA THR A 61 -7.12 13.49 -4.65
C THR A 61 -7.60 13.52 -3.19
N PRO A 62 -8.58 14.37 -2.83
CA PRO A 62 -9.06 14.51 -1.44
C PRO A 62 -9.95 13.34 -0.98
N THR A 63 -9.78 12.14 -1.53
CA THR A 63 -10.69 11.00 -1.36
C THR A 63 -10.63 10.38 0.04
N ALA A 64 -9.53 10.56 0.78
CA ALA A 64 -9.41 10.12 2.17
C ALA A 64 -9.10 11.31 3.08
N ARG A 65 -9.87 11.47 4.16
CA ARG A 65 -9.66 12.53 5.15
C ARG A 65 -8.30 12.36 5.85
N ASP A 66 -7.95 11.11 6.13
CA ASP A 66 -6.71 10.66 6.77
C ASP A 66 -6.02 9.61 5.90
N SER A 67 -4.69 9.63 5.88
CA SER A 67 -3.89 8.79 4.98
C SER A 67 -3.88 7.32 5.38
N VAL A 68 -4.14 7.03 6.65
CA VAL A 68 -4.35 5.69 7.18
C VAL A 68 -5.66 5.71 7.97
N GLN A 69 -6.55 4.77 7.65
CA GLN A 69 -7.77 4.50 8.40
C GLN A 69 -7.73 3.03 8.78
N PHE A 70 -7.85 2.75 10.07
CA PHE A 70 -7.82 1.40 10.62
C PHE A 70 -8.95 1.29 11.64
N TRP A 71 -9.83 0.30 11.46
CA TRP A 71 -11.00 0.12 12.32
C TRP A 71 -11.47 -1.33 12.29
N MET A 72 -12.21 -1.73 13.32
CA MET A 72 -12.94 -2.99 13.35
C MET A 72 -14.33 -2.76 12.74
N ASP A 73 -14.77 -3.64 11.84
CA ASP A 73 -16.13 -3.63 11.33
C ASP A 73 -17.08 -4.11 12.45
N GLU A 74 -17.93 -3.22 12.93
CA GLU A 74 -18.88 -3.53 14.01
C GLU A 74 -20.28 -3.88 13.48
N ILE A 75 -20.52 -3.77 12.17
CA ILE A 75 -21.86 -3.79 11.58
C ILE A 75 -22.06 -5.03 10.71
N ASP A 76 -21.25 -5.17 9.66
CA ASP A 76 -21.49 -6.17 8.62
C ASP A 76 -20.77 -7.48 8.93
N ASN A 77 -19.55 -7.38 9.48
CA ASN A 77 -18.72 -8.51 9.91
C ASN A 77 -18.08 -8.17 11.26
N PRO A 78 -18.79 -8.35 12.39
CA PRO A 78 -18.18 -8.19 13.71
C PRO A 78 -16.96 -9.10 13.79
N ASP A 79 -15.83 -8.56 14.24
CA ASP A 79 -14.51 -9.20 14.33
C ASP A 79 -13.60 -9.07 13.09
N GLN A 80 -14.03 -8.36 12.03
CA GLN A 80 -13.15 -8.08 10.89
C GLN A 80 -12.40 -6.76 11.04
N TRP A 81 -11.07 -6.80 10.99
CA TRP A 81 -10.25 -5.60 10.88
C TRP A 81 -10.21 -5.08 9.43
N ARG A 82 -10.33 -3.76 9.27
CA ARG A 82 -10.26 -3.07 7.97
C ARG A 82 -9.14 -2.05 7.97
N LEU A 83 -8.34 -2.06 6.92
CA LEU A 83 -7.26 -1.10 6.69
C LEU A 83 -7.44 -0.42 5.33
N LEU A 84 -7.45 0.91 5.34
CA LEU A 84 -7.35 1.75 4.16
C LEU A 84 -6.11 2.64 4.30
N VAL A 85 -5.18 2.51 3.37
CA VAL A 85 -4.05 3.42 3.21
C VAL A 85 -4.24 4.18 1.90
N HIS A 86 -4.23 5.51 1.96
CA HIS A 86 -4.17 6.37 0.80
C HIS A 86 -3.20 7.51 1.06
N CYS A 87 -1.99 7.42 0.52
CA CYS A 87 -0.93 8.38 0.79
C CYS A 87 -0.06 8.62 -0.45
N CYS A 88 0.65 9.74 -0.46
CA CYS A 88 1.59 10.08 -1.50
C CYS A 88 2.86 10.64 -0.88
N SER A 89 3.97 9.92 -1.03
CA SER A 89 5.27 10.29 -0.43
C SER A 89 6.41 10.10 -1.42
N LYS A 90 7.57 10.66 -1.10
CA LYS A 90 8.81 10.22 -1.76
C LYS A 90 9.14 8.84 -1.22
N ASN A 91 8.97 7.81 -2.03
CA ASN A 91 9.26 6.43 -1.67
C ASN A 91 10.79 6.18 -1.68
N ALA A 92 11.48 6.83 -0.74
CA ALA A 92 12.89 6.60 -0.50
C ALA A 92 13.08 5.23 0.15
N GLU A 93 14.17 4.54 -0.21
CA GLU A 93 14.53 3.23 0.37
C GLU A 93 13.45 2.14 0.22
N LYS A 94 12.48 2.32 -0.70
CA LYS A 94 11.38 1.37 -0.94
C LYS A 94 10.46 1.16 0.28
N ALA A 95 10.24 2.20 1.08
CA ALA A 95 9.41 2.14 2.28
C ALA A 95 8.00 1.58 2.03
N PHE A 96 7.39 1.86 0.87
CA PHE A 96 6.08 1.29 0.54
C PHE A 96 6.14 -0.20 0.23
N GLU A 97 7.16 -0.66 -0.49
CA GLU A 97 7.35 -2.09 -0.73
C GLU A 97 7.61 -2.84 0.57
N GLU A 98 8.46 -2.30 1.44
CA GLU A 98 8.74 -2.91 2.74
C GLU A 98 7.50 -2.93 3.65
N PHE A 99 6.65 -1.90 3.59
CA PHE A 99 5.36 -1.88 4.26
C PHE A 99 4.42 -2.98 3.73
N LEU A 100 4.33 -3.11 2.40
CA LEU A 100 3.53 -4.15 1.76
C LEU A 100 4.02 -5.55 2.15
N ASP A 101 5.34 -5.78 2.13
CA ASP A 101 5.93 -7.04 2.56
C ASP A 101 5.61 -7.36 4.03
N TRP A 102 5.49 -6.34 4.88
CA TRP A 102 5.10 -6.51 6.28
C TRP A 102 3.61 -6.83 6.47
N ILE A 103 2.72 -6.12 5.77
CA ILE A 103 1.26 -6.17 6.05
C ILE A 103 0.54 -7.27 5.28
N LEU A 104 0.98 -7.61 4.06
CA LEU A 104 0.31 -8.58 3.19
C LEU A 104 0.15 -9.98 3.81
N PRO A 105 1.06 -10.49 4.65
CA PRO A 105 0.87 -11.77 5.33
C PRO A 105 -0.35 -11.84 6.26
N PHE A 106 -0.92 -10.71 6.65
CA PHE A 106 -2.08 -10.61 7.55
C PHE A 106 -3.39 -10.28 6.83
N VAL A 107 -3.38 -10.25 5.49
CA VAL A 107 -4.54 -9.89 4.68
C VAL A 107 -5.43 -11.10 4.48
N ASP A 108 -6.67 -11.00 4.95
CA ASP A 108 -7.73 -11.98 4.67
C ASP A 108 -8.37 -11.64 3.31
N GLY A 109 -7.68 -12.05 2.25
CA GLY A 109 -8.06 -11.78 0.89
C GLY A 109 -8.28 -13.06 0.09
N ALA A 110 -9.37 -13.11 -0.68
CA ALA A 110 -9.53 -14.18 -1.67
C ALA A 110 -8.31 -14.19 -2.63
N PRO A 111 -7.78 -15.37 -3.00
CA PRO A 111 -6.65 -15.45 -3.91
C PRO A 111 -6.85 -14.65 -5.20
N GLY A 112 -5.87 -13.79 -5.53
CA GLY A 112 -5.96 -12.91 -6.69
C GLY A 112 -6.91 -11.72 -6.55
N ALA A 113 -7.47 -11.44 -5.36
CA ALA A 113 -8.25 -10.24 -5.10
C ALA A 113 -7.41 -8.98 -5.30
N PHE A 114 -8.00 -7.94 -5.90
CA PHE A 114 -7.36 -6.64 -6.04
C PHE A 114 -7.32 -5.93 -4.68
N LEU A 115 -6.14 -5.53 -4.24
CA LEU A 115 -5.91 -4.89 -2.94
C LEU A 115 -5.59 -3.40 -3.06
N GLY A 116 -5.08 -2.94 -4.21
CA GLY A 116 -4.66 -1.56 -4.36
C GLY A 116 -3.62 -1.34 -5.47
N TYR A 117 -2.94 -0.20 -5.42
CA TYR A 117 -1.92 0.15 -6.40
C TYR A 117 -0.79 1.02 -5.83
N LEU A 118 0.34 1.02 -6.54
CA LEU A 118 1.36 2.05 -6.48
C LEU A 118 1.39 2.82 -7.81
N LEU A 119 1.40 4.15 -7.75
CA LEU A 119 1.51 5.01 -8.94
C LEU A 119 2.72 5.93 -8.78
N GLU A 120 3.70 5.80 -9.68
CA GLU A 120 4.94 6.58 -9.65
C GLU A 120 4.87 7.79 -10.61
N ASP A 121 4.94 9.00 -10.07
CA ASP A 121 4.78 10.27 -10.82
C ASP A 121 5.81 10.46 -11.94
N ASP A 122 7.04 9.97 -11.76
CA ASP A 122 8.14 10.24 -12.70
C ASP A 122 8.11 9.35 -13.95
N ARG A 123 7.29 8.31 -13.94
CA ARG A 123 7.29 7.25 -14.96
C ARG A 123 5.90 6.87 -15.43
N ASP A 124 4.84 7.51 -14.91
CA ASP A 124 3.45 7.08 -15.05
C ASP A 124 3.30 5.56 -14.82
N ALA A 125 4.13 5.01 -13.93
CA ALA A 125 4.24 3.58 -13.74
C ALA A 125 3.21 3.14 -12.70
N LEU A 126 2.13 2.54 -13.18
CA LEU A 126 1.10 1.91 -12.36
C LEU A 126 1.48 0.46 -12.06
N ARG A 127 1.53 0.11 -10.77
CA ARG A 127 1.71 -1.26 -10.27
C ARG A 127 0.48 -1.64 -9.47
N LEU A 128 -0.18 -2.72 -9.86
CA LEU A 128 -1.35 -3.24 -9.17
C LEU A 128 -0.92 -4.23 -8.09
N ILE A 129 -1.61 -4.19 -6.96
CA ILE A 129 -1.39 -5.05 -5.80
C ILE A 129 -2.55 -6.04 -5.75
N TYR A 130 -2.21 -7.33 -5.71
CA TYR A 130 -3.17 -8.43 -5.62
C TYR A 130 -2.81 -9.35 -4.46
N ALA A 131 -3.81 -9.99 -3.85
CA ALA A 131 -3.60 -11.09 -2.92
C ALA A 131 -2.89 -12.25 -3.62
N PRO A 132 -1.98 -12.96 -2.94
CA PRO A 132 -1.28 -14.09 -3.55
C PRO A 132 -2.27 -15.16 -4.04
N PRO A 133 -1.97 -15.86 -5.14
CA PRO A 133 -2.78 -17.00 -5.58
C PRO A 133 -2.72 -18.13 -4.53
N ALA A 134 -3.71 -19.02 -4.53
CA ALA A 134 -3.72 -20.18 -3.65
C ALA A 134 -2.45 -21.02 -3.90
N PRO A 135 -1.90 -21.72 -2.88
CA PRO A 135 -0.59 -22.38 -2.93
C PRO A 135 -0.43 -23.51 -3.98
N SER A 136 -1.41 -23.74 -4.85
CA SER A 136 -1.31 -24.60 -6.03
C SER A 136 -0.82 -23.89 -7.30
N ASP A 137 -0.80 -22.56 -7.33
CA ASP A 137 -0.30 -21.78 -8.48
C ASP A 137 1.03 -21.14 -8.10
N GLU A 138 2.12 -21.86 -8.36
CA GLU A 138 3.48 -21.36 -8.21
C GLU A 138 3.66 -20.06 -9.00
N SER A 139 4.09 -19.02 -8.29
CA SER A 139 4.72 -17.79 -8.78
C SER A 139 3.88 -16.81 -9.62
N VAL A 140 3.28 -15.80 -8.96
CA VAL A 140 3.18 -14.44 -9.53
C VAL A 140 3.32 -13.39 -8.42
N TYR A 141 4.55 -12.94 -8.17
CA TYR A 141 4.77 -11.58 -7.70
C TYR A 141 4.61 -10.64 -8.90
N LEU A 142 3.85 -9.55 -8.70
CA LEU A 142 3.85 -8.34 -9.54
C LEU A 142 3.67 -8.58 -11.05
N THR A 143 2.43 -8.67 -11.53
CA THR A 143 2.16 -8.34 -12.95
C THR A 143 2.23 -6.82 -13.12
N VAL A 144 3.45 -6.31 -13.34
CA VAL A 144 3.66 -4.94 -13.83
C VAL A 144 3.16 -4.87 -15.27
N SER A 145 1.95 -4.37 -15.45
CA SER A 145 1.48 -3.99 -16.79
C SER A 145 1.83 -2.52 -16.99
N SER A 146 3.04 -2.23 -17.47
CA SER A 146 3.38 -0.87 -17.89
C SER A 146 2.61 -0.56 -19.19
N PHE A 147 1.58 0.28 -19.10
CA PHE A 147 1.00 0.89 -20.30
C PHE A 147 1.86 2.10 -20.68
N SER A 148 2.80 1.91 -21.61
CA SER A 148 3.41 3.05 -22.30
C SER A 148 2.41 3.55 -23.34
N SER A 149 2.04 4.83 -23.27
CA SER A 149 1.32 5.47 -24.36
C SER A 149 2.30 5.67 -25.52
N GLU A 150 2.31 4.75 -26.48
CA GLU A 150 2.99 5.00 -27.75
C GLU A 150 2.34 6.22 -28.41
N SER A 151 3.07 7.33 -28.42
CA SER A 151 2.71 8.52 -29.15
C SER A 151 2.89 8.20 -30.63
N HIS A 152 1.82 7.75 -31.29
CA HIS A 152 1.77 7.65 -32.75
C HIS A 152 1.95 9.05 -33.36
N THR A 153 3.20 9.40 -33.64
CA THR A 153 3.52 10.52 -34.51
C THR A 153 3.20 10.07 -35.93
N ASN A 154 1.99 10.38 -36.39
CA ASN A 154 1.61 10.27 -37.80
C ASN A 154 2.57 11.13 -38.62
N SER A 155 3.50 10.47 -39.30
CA SER A 155 4.34 11.09 -40.32
C SER A 155 3.45 11.36 -41.53
N ASN A 156 2.91 12.58 -41.60
CA ASN A 156 2.21 13.07 -42.78
C ASN A 156 3.25 13.19 -43.91
N GLN A 157 3.27 12.22 -44.82
CA GLN A 157 3.91 12.40 -46.13
C GLN A 157 3.14 13.46 -46.90
N LEU A 158 3.74 14.64 -47.04
CA LEU A 158 3.36 15.62 -48.04
C LEU A 158 4.35 15.53 -49.21
N ARG A 159 3.74 15.47 -50.39
CA ARG A 159 4.29 15.34 -51.73
C ARG A 159 5.39 16.34 -52.07
#